data_AF-A0A1L1PN70-F1
#
_entry.id   AF-A0A1L1PN70-F1
#
_cell.length_a   1.000
_cell.length_b   1.000
_cell.length_c   1.000
_cell.angle_alpha   90.00
_cell.angle_beta   90.00
_cell.angle_gamma   90.00
#
_symmetry.space_group_name_H-M   'P 1'
#
loop_
_entity.id
_entity.type
_entity.pdbx_description
1 polymer ?
#
loop_
_entity_poly.entity_id
_entity_poly.type
_entity_poly.pdbx_seq_one_letter_code
_entity_poly.pdbx_strand_id
1 'polypeptide(L)'
;MKLQTTEMLVLGLAGIAVYMIWRSQTTPRVNAPRDTGKPLDWVDEIFDSAGKAFNNGWRYFENGVAIDPSGNYYQNGQMVWQAPGAGA
;
A
#
# COMPACT_ATOMS: atom_id res chain seq x y z
N MET A 1 -44.35 20.51 -5.75
CA MET A 1 -43.58 19.46 -6.45
C MET A 1 -43.46 18.27 -5.51
N LYS A 2 -44.08 17.13 -5.84
CA LYS A 2 -43.95 15.88 -5.07
C LYS A 2 -42.78 15.11 -5.68
N LEU A 3 -41.65 15.08 -5.00
CA LEU A 3 -40.54 14.19 -5.37
C LEU A 3 -41.03 12.75 -5.22
N GLN A 4 -40.89 11.96 -6.28
CA GLN A 4 -41.30 10.56 -6.27
C GLN A 4 -40.29 9.76 -5.44
N THR A 5 -40.74 8.75 -4.69
CA THR A 5 -39.90 7.95 -3.78
C THR A 5 -38.62 7.41 -4.46
N THR A 6 -38.69 7.15 -5.77
CA THR A 6 -37.57 6.76 -6.63
C THR A 6 -36.44 7.81 -6.67
N GLU A 7 -36.78 9.10 -6.75
CA GLU A 7 -35.80 10.19 -6.81
C GLU A 7 -35.08 10.34 -5.46
N MET A 8 -35.78 10.13 -4.34
CA MET A 8 -35.15 10.12 -3.01
C MET A 8 -34.21 8.93 -2.82
N LEU A 9 -34.54 7.78 -3.41
CA LEU A 9 -33.70 6.57 -3.34
C LEU A 9 -32.43 6.72 -4.19
N VAL A 10 -32.54 7.32 -5.38
CA VAL A 10 -31.39 7.65 -6.24
C VAL A 10 -30.50 8.71 -5.58
N LEU A 11 -31.07 9.76 -4.99
CA LEU A 11 -30.31 10.77 -4.26
C LEU A 11 -29.61 10.17 -3.03
N GLY A 12 -30.26 9.24 -2.33
CA GLY A 12 -29.67 8.50 -1.21
C GLY A 12 -28.48 7.64 -1.62
N LEU A 13 -28.59 6.89 -2.74
CA LEU A 13 -27.50 6.06 -3.25
C LEU A 13 -26.32 6.90 -3.79
N ALA A 14 -26.60 8.02 -4.45
CA ALA A 14 -25.56 8.95 -4.91
C ALA A 14 -24.74 9.53 -3.75
N GLY A 15 -25.40 9.86 -2.62
CA GLY A 15 -24.72 10.30 -1.41
C GLY A 15 -23.77 9.26 -0.82
N ILE A 16 -24.17 7.98 -0.82
CA ILE A 16 -23.34 6.87 -0.32
C ILE A 16 -22.10 6.66 -1.23
N ALA A 17 -22.26 6.74 -2.55
CA ALA A 17 -21.15 6.58 -3.50
C ALA A 17 -20.09 7.71 -3.34
N VAL A 18 -20.54 8.96 -3.19
CA VAL A 18 -19.64 10.10 -2.92
C VAL A 18 -18.93 9.94 -1.58
N TYR A 19 -19.65 9.47 -0.55
CA TYR A 19 -19.07 9.22 0.77
C TYR A 19 -18.01 8.11 0.74
N MET A 20 -18.21 7.04 -0.03
CA MET A 20 -17.23 5.95 -0.17
C MET A 20 -15.96 6.41 -0.92
N ILE A 21 -16.11 7.25 -1.96
CA ILE A 21 -14.96 7.83 -2.68
C ILE A 21 -14.17 8.78 -1.75
N TRP A 22 -14.87 9.63 -1.01
CA TRP A 22 -14.24 10.56 -0.06
C TRP A 22 -13.50 9.82 1.06
N ARG A 23 -14.10 8.77 1.64
CA ARG A 23 -13.46 7.96 2.68
C ARG A 23 -12.29 7.13 2.13
N SER A 24 -12.32 6.69 0.87
CA SER A 24 -11.21 5.94 0.28
C SER A 24 -9.98 6.81 -0.02
N GLN A 25 -10.08 8.14 0.07
CA GLN A 25 -8.95 9.06 -0.07
C GLN A 25 -8.26 9.36 1.26
N THR A 26 -8.80 8.90 2.40
CA THR A 26 -8.24 9.13 3.73
C THR A 26 -7.43 7.97 4.28
N THR A 27 -7.07 6.99 3.44
CA THR A 27 -5.86 6.21 3.74
C THR A 27 -4.74 7.22 3.88
N PRO A 28 -4.09 7.33 5.05
CA PRO A 28 -2.84 8.06 5.11
C PRO A 28 -1.97 7.38 4.06
N ARG A 29 -1.62 8.11 3.01
CA ARG A 29 -0.36 7.82 2.35
C ARG A 29 0.63 7.95 3.48
N VAL A 30 1.04 6.81 4.05
CA VAL A 30 2.22 6.76 4.88
C VAL A 30 3.24 7.44 3.98
N ASN A 31 3.69 8.61 4.39
CA ASN A 31 4.79 9.27 3.73
C ASN A 31 5.96 8.31 3.95
N ALA A 32 6.11 7.34 3.04
CA ALA A 32 7.40 6.75 2.79
C ALA A 32 8.35 7.95 2.62
N PRO A 33 9.52 7.93 3.27
CA PRO A 33 10.49 9.01 3.14
C PRO A 33 10.59 9.38 1.66
N ARG A 34 10.12 10.57 1.31
CA ARG A 34 10.31 11.09 -0.05
C ARG A 34 11.74 11.54 -0.08
N ASP A 35 12.60 10.61 -0.42
CA ASP A 35 13.96 10.96 -0.67
C ASP A 35 14.04 11.80 -1.94
N THR A 36 14.77 12.90 -1.81
CA THR A 36 14.72 14.01 -2.74
C THR A 36 15.64 13.69 -3.91
N GLY A 37 15.08 13.35 -5.06
CA GLY A 37 15.77 13.49 -6.36
C GLY A 37 16.94 12.54 -6.64
N LYS A 38 16.84 11.26 -6.26
CA LYS A 38 17.84 10.26 -6.70
C LYS A 38 17.56 9.82 -8.15
N PRO A 39 18.58 9.72 -9.03
CA PRO A 39 18.41 9.12 -10.35
C PRO A 39 17.94 7.66 -10.22
N LEU A 40 17.09 7.22 -11.16
CA LEU A 40 16.31 5.95 -11.21
C LEU A 40 17.09 4.63 -11.12
N ASP A 41 18.39 4.67 -10.80
CA ASP A 41 19.32 3.54 -10.89
C ASP A 41 19.63 2.90 -9.52
N TRP A 42 19.03 3.41 -8.45
CA TRP A 42 19.27 2.97 -7.08
C TRP A 42 17.93 2.64 -6.44
N VAL A 43 17.84 1.45 -5.83
CA VAL A 43 16.69 1.01 -5.05
C VAL A 43 17.07 1.13 -3.59
N ASP A 44 16.38 2.00 -2.86
CA ASP A 44 16.63 2.18 -1.43
C ASP A 44 15.83 1.18 -0.59
N GLU A 45 16.48 0.72 0.48
CA GLU A 45 15.84 -0.04 1.54
C GLU A 45 15.13 0.93 2.49
N ILE A 46 13.88 0.60 2.80
CA ILE A 46 13.05 1.32 3.75
C ILE A 46 13.42 0.84 5.15
N PHE A 47 13.69 1.77 6.05
CA PHE A 47 13.99 1.50 7.46
C PHE A 47 12.81 1.92 8.36
N ASP A 48 12.85 1.52 9.63
CA ASP A 48 11.88 1.95 10.63
C ASP A 48 12.01 3.46 10.94
N SER A 49 11.14 3.98 11.82
CA SER A 49 11.15 5.39 12.22
C SER A 49 12.44 5.84 12.94
N ALA A 50 13.25 4.90 13.42
CA ALA A 50 14.54 5.15 14.04
C ALA A 50 15.72 4.97 13.06
N GLY A 51 15.44 4.70 11.77
CA GLY A 51 16.46 4.42 10.76
C GLY A 51 17.12 3.06 10.90
N LYS A 52 16.49 2.11 11.59
CA LYS A 52 16.98 0.74 11.80
C LYS A 52 16.22 -0.25 10.92
N ALA A 53 16.84 -1.40 10.66
CA ALA A 53 16.17 -2.53 10.03
C ALA A 53 14.98 -2.99 10.87
N PHE A 54 13.93 -3.49 10.22
CA PHE A 54 12.76 -3.98 10.92
C PHE A 54 13.08 -5.24 11.76
N ASN A 55 12.62 -5.26 13.01
CA ASN A 55 12.88 -6.36 13.95
C ASN A 55 12.23 -7.69 13.56
N ASN A 56 11.31 -7.69 12.59
CA ASN A 56 10.66 -8.90 12.08
C ASN A 56 11.49 -9.61 11.01
N GLY A 57 12.69 -9.10 10.66
CA GLY A 57 13.58 -9.67 9.65
C GLY A 57 13.14 -9.40 8.20
N TRP A 58 12.04 -8.67 8.01
CA TRP A 58 11.61 -8.26 6.68
C TRP A 58 12.45 -7.08 6.18
N ARG A 59 12.74 -7.11 4.88
CA ARG A 59 13.41 -6.03 4.17
C ARG A 59 12.45 -5.49 3.12
N TYR A 60 12.22 -4.18 3.14
CA TYR A 60 11.29 -3.52 2.22
C TYR A 60 12.07 -2.50 1.40
N PHE A 61 11.68 -2.33 0.14
CA PHE A 61 12.34 -1.42 -0.77
C PHE A 61 11.32 -0.49 -1.42
N GLU A 62 11.75 0.72 -1.78
CA GLU A 62 10.87 1.77 -2.31
C GLU A 62 10.22 1.42 -3.65
N ASN A 63 10.80 0.49 -4.40
CA ASN A 63 10.28 0.00 -5.68
C ASN A 63 9.20 -1.09 -5.53
N GLY A 64 8.70 -1.33 -4.31
CA GLY A 64 7.67 -2.33 -4.02
C GLY A 64 8.21 -3.75 -3.87
N VAL A 65 9.53 -3.92 -3.81
CA VAL A 65 10.16 -5.19 -3.45
C VAL A 65 10.09 -5.41 -1.95
N ALA A 66 9.81 -6.65 -1.54
CA ALA A 66 9.98 -7.09 -0.18
C ALA A 66 10.66 -8.46 -0.13
N ILE A 67 11.51 -8.67 0.87
CA ILE A 67 12.16 -9.95 1.16
C ILE A 67 11.78 -10.36 2.57
N ASP A 68 11.21 -11.55 2.72
CA ASP A 68 10.87 -12.09 4.03
C ASP A 68 12.09 -12.72 4.73
N PRO A 69 12.00 -13.06 6.02
CA PRO A 69 13.13 -13.67 6.76
C PRO A 69 13.60 -15.01 6.20
N SER A 70 12.73 -15.72 5.49
CA SER A 70 13.05 -16.98 4.82
C SER A 70 13.74 -16.78 3.47
N GLY A 71 13.86 -15.53 3.02
CA GLY A 71 14.46 -15.15 1.75
C GLY A 71 13.49 -15.12 0.58
N ASN A 72 12.19 -15.35 0.77
CA ASN A 72 11.23 -15.26 -0.32
C ASN A 72 11.12 -13.81 -0.80
N TYR A 73 10.96 -13.65 -2.11
CA TYR A 73 10.92 -12.35 -2.76
C TYR A 73 9.50 -12.04 -3.23
N TYR A 74 9.06 -10.83 -2.93
CA TYR A 74 7.75 -10.29 -3.24
C TYR A 74 7.89 -9.02 -4.08
N GLN A 75 7.00 -8.85 -5.06
CA GLN A 75 6.83 -7.62 -5.83
C GLN A 75 5.39 -7.13 -5.65
N ASN A 76 5.22 -5.90 -5.17
CA ASN A 76 3.89 -5.30 -4.94
C ASN A 76 2.94 -6.17 -4.10
N GLY A 77 3.49 -6.87 -3.10
CA GLY A 77 2.73 -7.75 -2.19
C GLY A 77 2.43 -9.15 -2.74
N GLN A 78 2.82 -9.47 -3.97
CA GLN A 78 2.73 -10.83 -4.52
C GLN A 78 4.10 -11.50 -4.50
N MET A 79 4.15 -12.76 -4.05
CA MET A 79 5.37 -13.55 -4.13
C MET A 79 5.69 -13.82 -5.60
N VAL A 80 6.91 -13.50 -6.04
CA VAL A 80 7.37 -13.79 -7.41
C VAL A 80 8.56 -14.74 -7.42
N TRP A 81 9.20 -14.97 -6.28
CA TRP A 81 10.19 -16.02 -6.12
C TRP A 81 10.20 -16.57 -4.70
N GLN A 82 10.38 -17.89 -4.60
CA GLN A 82 10.49 -18.61 -3.33
C GLN A 82 11.93 -19.10 -3.17
N ALA A 83 12.53 -18.85 -2.01
CA ALA A 83 13.90 -19.29 -1.77
C ALA A 83 13.99 -20.82 -1.63
N PRO A 84 15.01 -21.46 -2.21
CA PRO A 84 15.27 -22.87 -1.97
C PRO A 84 15.46 -23.11 -0.47
N GLY A 85 14.57 -23.92 0.13
CA GLY A 85 14.61 -24.21 1.57
C GLY A 85 13.70 -23.35 2.44
N ALA A 86 13.00 -22.34 1.89
CA ALA A 86 12.02 -21.54 2.64
C ALA A 86 10.72 -22.28 2.97
N GLY A 87 10.55 -23.51 2.45
CA GLY A 87 9.37 -24.36 2.66
C GLY A 87 9.68 -25.71 3.31
N ALA A 88 10.81 -25.84 4.00
CA ALA A 88 11.19 -27.05 4.74
C ALA A 88 10.79 -26.95 6.22
#